data_AF-A0A5C5Z0H6-F1
#
_entry.id   AF-A0A5C5Z0H6-F1
#
_cell.length_a   1.000
_cell.length_b   1.000
_cell.length_c   1.000
_cell.angle_alpha   90.00
_cell.angle_beta   90.00
_cell.angle_gamma   90.00
#
_symmetry.space_group_name_H-M   'P 1'
#
loop_
_entity.id
_entity.type
_entity.pdbx_description
1 polymer ?
#
loop_
_entity_poly.entity_id
_entity_poly.type
_entity_poly.pdbx_seq_one_letter_code
_entity_poly.pdbx_strand_id
1 'polypeptide(L)'
;MNENSHDEERVDFSVGEDPDLICIADACHQANLRSVKDRIEAALRGDAFMLSLPEDFGITGRLVVGELDCLEQETWVARASRSIQLETGKLVVDGGGFFGRQTDPQVTQSVDYSIFQFPPGRYTLTCYAYLCSDVATDLFRRRKLSYIELFRRSHPSEPIPVWLFELAADRDNDLEEEELETVDEATLDDSQVEVMIEYVLQLQPAESGTQESGLSAKGKLRWEKRWPKTFPRPLLSAEHPRAAGTKDLTKTLINSFAQGDFEASSDIFTRFLRGQVGEFLATQFAAITKKMSIPTRIRRQESLALASDWLEKTGLPNALVDTRAIEKERFIGSTFFQLVGDGRHRHEEVSVSFNLAFVKTDAGIRAAGIKMEWCAPRPAKRRKRVLTGPPCPKCGERLASEHAKQCIHCGADSH
;
A
#
# COMPACT_ATOMS: atom_id res chain seq x y z
N MET A 1 -4.67 6.07 -31.29
CA MET A 1 -4.50 4.64 -30.92
C MET A 1 -3.02 4.38 -31.01
N ASN A 2 -2.35 4.29 -29.86
CA ASN A 2 -0.94 3.91 -29.83
C ASN A 2 -0.89 2.41 -30.09
N GLU A 3 -0.32 2.02 -31.22
CA GLU A 3 0.24 0.70 -31.42
C GLU A 3 1.38 0.56 -30.40
N ASN A 4 1.07 0.06 -29.19
CA ASN A 4 2.10 -0.46 -28.31
C ASN A 4 2.75 -1.61 -29.07
N SER A 5 4.01 -1.39 -29.45
CA SER A 5 4.81 -2.31 -30.23
C SER A 5 4.84 -3.68 -29.56
N HIS A 6 4.81 -4.72 -30.38
CA HIS A 6 5.08 -6.10 -29.99
C HIS A 6 6.53 -6.33 -29.51
N ASP A 7 7.25 -5.28 -29.08
CA ASP A 7 8.69 -5.33 -28.81
C ASP A 7 9.03 -5.65 -27.36
N GLU A 8 8.07 -5.63 -26.43
CA GLU A 8 8.35 -6.02 -25.05
C GLU A 8 8.05 -7.51 -24.87
N GLU A 9 9.05 -8.34 -25.18
CA GLU A 9 9.06 -9.77 -24.86
C GLU A 9 8.91 -10.03 -23.35
N ARG A 10 9.16 -9.02 -22.51
CA ARG A 10 9.15 -9.09 -21.05
C ARG A 10 8.47 -7.85 -20.48
N VAL A 11 7.41 -8.04 -19.71
CA VAL A 11 6.66 -6.95 -19.08
C VAL A 11 6.43 -7.27 -17.61
N ASP A 12 6.92 -6.41 -16.73
CA ASP A 12 6.67 -6.52 -15.29
C ASP A 12 5.25 -6.02 -14.96
N PHE A 13 4.61 -6.64 -13.98
CA PHE A 13 3.26 -6.31 -13.55
C PHE A 13 3.08 -6.51 -12.04
N SER A 14 2.09 -5.84 -11.48
CA SER A 14 1.65 -6.03 -10.09
C SER A 14 0.13 -6.13 -10.09
N VAL A 15 -0.41 -7.14 -9.39
CA VAL A 15 -1.86 -7.36 -9.32
C VAL A 15 -2.30 -7.82 -7.93
N GLY A 16 -3.37 -7.19 -7.44
CA GLY A 16 -4.03 -7.47 -6.17
C GLY A 16 -3.37 -6.76 -4.99
N GLU A 17 -4.18 -6.36 -4.01
CA GLU A 17 -3.72 -5.99 -2.66
C GLU A 17 -4.17 -7.01 -1.61
N ASP A 18 -5.27 -7.74 -1.85
CA ASP A 18 -5.83 -8.75 -0.94
C ASP A 18 -6.41 -10.03 -1.63
N PRO A 19 -5.87 -10.59 -2.73
CA PRO A 19 -6.38 -11.87 -3.25
C PRO A 19 -5.73 -13.10 -2.60
N ASP A 20 -6.55 -14.01 -2.11
CA ASP A 20 -6.18 -15.43 -1.88
C ASP A 20 -6.09 -16.22 -3.20
N LEU A 21 -6.49 -15.60 -4.31
CA LEU A 21 -6.68 -16.24 -5.60
C LEU A 21 -6.43 -15.29 -6.78
N ILE A 22 -5.47 -15.64 -7.62
CA ILE A 22 -5.23 -14.98 -8.91
C ILE A 22 -5.80 -15.86 -10.02
N CYS A 23 -6.54 -15.22 -10.92
CA CYS A 23 -7.13 -15.87 -12.09
C CYS A 23 -6.56 -15.25 -13.36
N ILE A 24 -6.09 -16.12 -14.26
CA ILE A 24 -5.52 -15.73 -15.53
C ILE A 24 -6.36 -16.38 -16.63
N ALA A 25 -7.01 -15.59 -17.47
CA ALA A 25 -7.88 -16.09 -18.54
C ALA A 25 -7.97 -15.11 -19.71
N ASP A 26 -8.63 -15.49 -20.79
CA ASP A 26 -9.05 -14.54 -21.81
C ASP A 26 -10.09 -13.56 -21.24
N ALA A 27 -10.08 -12.31 -21.72
CA ALA A 27 -11.02 -11.28 -21.31
C ALA A 27 -12.50 -11.71 -21.46
N CYS A 28 -12.86 -12.48 -22.48
CA CYS A 28 -14.24 -12.95 -22.68
C CYS A 28 -14.70 -13.92 -21.57
N HIS A 29 -13.78 -14.73 -21.04
CA HIS A 29 -14.06 -15.66 -19.96
C HIS A 29 -14.06 -14.93 -18.61
N GLN A 30 -13.11 -14.02 -18.40
CA GLN A 30 -12.93 -13.31 -17.14
C GLN A 30 -14.18 -12.53 -16.70
N ALA A 31 -14.93 -11.95 -17.64
CA ALA A 31 -16.19 -11.24 -17.38
C ALA A 31 -17.26 -12.12 -16.69
N ASN A 32 -17.16 -13.45 -16.82
CA ASN A 32 -18.09 -14.41 -16.25
C ASN A 32 -17.61 -15.02 -14.91
N LEU A 33 -16.38 -14.73 -14.47
CA LEU A 33 -15.77 -15.34 -13.27
C LEU A 33 -16.09 -14.55 -11.99
N ARG A 34 -17.38 -14.51 -11.65
CA ARG A 34 -17.93 -13.62 -10.59
C ARG A 34 -17.73 -14.15 -9.16
N SER A 35 -17.49 -15.45 -9.02
CA SER A 35 -17.28 -16.14 -7.76
C SER A 35 -16.08 -17.09 -7.81
N VAL A 36 -15.59 -17.51 -6.63
CA VAL A 36 -14.53 -18.53 -6.52
C VAL A 36 -14.95 -19.84 -7.20
N LYS A 37 -16.23 -20.22 -7.10
CA LYS A 37 -16.75 -21.43 -7.74
C LYS A 37 -16.62 -21.35 -9.27
N ASP A 38 -16.99 -20.21 -9.87
CA ASP A 38 -16.90 -20.02 -11.33
C ASP A 38 -15.45 -20.18 -11.81
N ARG A 39 -14.49 -19.65 -11.04
CA ARG A 39 -13.05 -19.75 -11.34
C ARG A 39 -12.54 -21.18 -11.24
N ILE A 40 -12.94 -21.91 -10.20
CA ILE A 40 -12.59 -23.32 -10.06
C ILE A 40 -13.12 -24.11 -11.25
N GLU A 41 -14.38 -23.90 -11.64
CA GLU A 41 -14.98 -24.60 -12.78
C GLU A 41 -14.31 -24.23 -14.10
N ALA A 42 -14.00 -22.95 -14.33
CA ALA A 42 -13.25 -22.50 -15.50
C ALA A 42 -11.84 -23.10 -15.55
N ALA A 43 -11.14 -23.15 -14.42
CA ALA A 43 -9.85 -23.81 -14.32
C ALA A 43 -9.97 -25.30 -14.66
N LEU A 44 -10.95 -26.02 -14.10
CA LEU A 44 -11.14 -27.45 -14.38
C LEU A 44 -11.45 -27.73 -15.86
N ARG A 45 -12.10 -26.80 -16.57
CA ARG A 45 -12.34 -26.90 -18.03
C ARG A 45 -11.15 -26.50 -18.90
N GLY A 46 -10.19 -25.76 -18.35
CA GLY A 46 -9.05 -25.22 -19.10
C GLY A 46 -9.29 -23.82 -19.67
N ASP A 47 -10.37 -23.15 -19.27
CA ASP A 47 -10.69 -21.77 -19.70
C ASP A 47 -9.90 -20.73 -18.90
N ALA A 48 -9.34 -21.13 -17.76
CA ALA A 48 -8.59 -20.26 -16.86
C ALA A 48 -7.40 -21.00 -16.22
N PHE A 49 -6.39 -20.23 -15.85
CA PHE A 49 -5.26 -20.64 -15.03
C PHE A 49 -5.39 -19.98 -13.66
N MET A 50 -5.39 -20.78 -12.60
CA MET A 50 -5.75 -20.32 -11.26
C MET A 50 -4.62 -20.56 -10.27
N LEU A 51 -4.07 -19.46 -9.75
CA LEU A 51 -3.03 -19.45 -8.72
C LEU A 51 -3.69 -19.23 -7.36
N SER A 52 -3.48 -20.15 -6.43
CA SER A 52 -3.93 -19.99 -5.05
C SER A 52 -2.76 -19.48 -4.23
N LEU A 53 -2.93 -18.32 -3.62
CA LEU A 53 -2.00 -17.73 -2.69
C LEU A 53 -2.41 -18.13 -1.26
N PRO A 54 -1.47 -18.49 -0.38
CA PRO A 54 -1.78 -18.74 1.02
C PRO A 54 -2.06 -17.45 1.81
N GLU A 55 -1.63 -16.29 1.34
CA GLU A 55 -1.79 -15.00 2.01
C GLU A 55 -2.33 -13.90 1.07
N ASP A 56 -2.98 -12.89 1.65
CA ASP A 56 -3.69 -11.82 0.95
C ASP A 56 -2.75 -10.61 0.71
N PHE A 57 -1.88 -10.70 -0.30
CA PHE A 57 -0.91 -9.62 -0.60
C PHE A 57 -0.73 -9.28 -2.08
N GLY A 58 -1.52 -9.88 -2.97
CA GLY A 58 -1.31 -9.74 -4.41
C GLY A 58 -0.04 -10.45 -4.86
N ILE A 59 0.43 -10.12 -6.07
CA ILE A 59 1.73 -10.57 -6.57
C ILE A 59 2.43 -9.47 -7.34
N THR A 60 3.75 -9.49 -7.25
CA THR A 60 4.62 -8.91 -8.27
C THR A 60 5.03 -10.01 -9.25
N GLY A 61 4.79 -9.79 -10.54
CA GLY A 61 5.10 -10.77 -11.58
C GLY A 61 5.73 -10.17 -12.83
N ARG A 62 6.20 -11.06 -13.70
CA ARG A 62 6.70 -10.73 -15.04
C ARG A 62 6.03 -11.63 -16.07
N LEU A 63 5.51 -11.05 -17.14
CA LEU A 63 5.03 -11.79 -18.30
C LEU A 63 6.16 -11.87 -19.33
N VAL A 64 6.52 -13.09 -19.75
CA VAL A 64 7.53 -13.38 -20.76
C VAL A 64 6.89 -14.06 -21.95
N VAL A 65 7.09 -13.52 -23.14
CA VAL A 65 6.63 -14.09 -24.42
C VAL A 65 7.83 -14.75 -25.08
N GLY A 66 7.81 -16.08 -25.20
CA GLY A 66 8.92 -16.84 -25.79
C GLY A 66 9.82 -17.51 -24.75
N GLU A 67 11.13 -17.39 -24.91
CA GLU A 67 12.12 -18.09 -24.06
C GLU A 67 12.45 -17.29 -22.80
N LEU A 68 12.54 -18.01 -21.66
CA LEU A 68 13.09 -17.45 -20.43
C LEU A 68 14.57 -17.18 -20.57
N ASP A 69 15.10 -16.16 -19.90
CA ASP A 69 16.54 -15.94 -19.83
C ASP A 69 17.27 -16.97 -18.93
N CYS A 70 18.61 -16.93 -18.91
CA CYS A 70 19.39 -17.89 -18.12
C CYS A 70 19.06 -17.81 -16.62
N LEU A 71 18.87 -16.62 -16.08
CA LEU A 71 18.61 -16.42 -14.66
C LEU A 71 17.21 -16.94 -14.29
N GLU A 72 16.20 -16.61 -15.08
CA GLU A 72 14.81 -17.08 -14.96
C GLU A 72 14.76 -18.61 -14.99
N GLN A 73 15.47 -19.25 -15.94
CA GLN A 73 15.56 -20.71 -16.03
C GLN A 73 16.29 -21.36 -14.83
N GLU A 74 17.31 -20.70 -14.30
CA GLU A 74 18.18 -21.24 -13.26
C GLU A 74 17.66 -21.04 -11.84
N THR A 75 16.71 -20.14 -11.58
CA THR A 75 16.38 -19.71 -10.20
C THR A 75 14.98 -20.05 -9.71
N TRP A 76 14.05 -20.49 -10.57
CA TRP A 76 12.71 -20.90 -10.12
C TRP A 76 12.74 -22.06 -9.12
N VAL A 77 11.78 -22.09 -8.19
CA VAL A 77 11.66 -23.14 -7.15
C VAL A 77 10.41 -24.00 -7.33
N ALA A 78 9.41 -23.49 -8.02
CA ALA A 78 8.28 -24.29 -8.48
C ALA A 78 7.78 -23.81 -9.84
N ARG A 79 7.15 -24.70 -10.61
CA ARG A 79 6.48 -24.36 -11.86
C ARG A 79 5.19 -25.14 -12.06
N ALA A 80 4.27 -24.56 -12.82
CA ALA A 80 3.07 -25.23 -13.30
C ALA A 80 2.68 -24.72 -14.68
N SER A 81 2.30 -25.61 -15.59
CA SER A 81 2.01 -25.31 -16.99
C SER A 81 0.63 -25.80 -17.38
N ARG A 82 -0.16 -25.01 -18.11
CA ARG A 82 -1.41 -25.46 -18.71
C ARG A 82 -1.70 -24.74 -20.02
N SER A 83 -2.46 -25.37 -20.91
CA SER A 83 -2.99 -24.67 -22.07
C SER A 83 -4.08 -23.69 -21.64
N ILE A 84 -4.13 -22.54 -22.30
CA ILE A 84 -5.22 -21.58 -22.25
C ILE A 84 -5.62 -21.18 -23.67
N GLN A 85 -6.90 -20.92 -23.88
CA GLN A 85 -7.42 -20.40 -25.15
C GLN A 85 -7.61 -18.89 -25.02
N LEU A 86 -6.97 -18.11 -25.89
CA LEU A 86 -7.18 -16.68 -26.00
C LEU A 86 -8.07 -16.39 -27.20
N GLU A 87 -9.40 -16.39 -27.00
CA GLU A 87 -10.38 -16.13 -28.06
C GLU A 87 -10.34 -14.68 -28.55
N THR A 88 -10.18 -13.72 -27.64
CA THR A 88 -10.10 -12.29 -27.96
C THR A 88 -8.66 -11.82 -28.16
N GLY A 89 -7.70 -12.67 -27.82
CA GLY A 89 -6.29 -12.30 -27.78
C GLY A 89 -5.93 -11.43 -26.58
N LYS A 90 -6.83 -11.25 -25.61
CA LYS A 90 -6.56 -10.43 -24.41
C LYS A 90 -6.38 -11.35 -23.20
N LEU A 91 -5.13 -11.56 -22.82
CA LEU A 91 -4.79 -12.26 -21.58
C LEU A 91 -5.01 -11.30 -20.40
N VAL A 92 -5.85 -11.68 -19.45
CA VAL A 92 -6.10 -10.92 -18.23
C VAL A 92 -5.51 -11.67 -17.06
N VAL A 93 -4.67 -10.98 -16.26
CA VAL A 93 -4.22 -11.44 -14.94
C VAL A 93 -5.02 -10.65 -13.92
N ASP A 94 -5.95 -11.29 -13.20
CA ASP A 94 -6.87 -10.66 -12.25
C ASP A 94 -6.59 -11.16 -10.83
N GLY A 95 -6.26 -10.21 -9.96
CA GLY A 95 -6.05 -10.39 -8.53
C GLY A 95 -7.36 -10.49 -7.75
N GLY A 96 -8.30 -11.33 -8.19
CA GLY A 96 -9.35 -11.79 -7.29
C GLY A 96 -10.78 -11.35 -7.56
N GLY A 97 -11.12 -10.71 -8.69
CA GLY A 97 -12.51 -10.60 -9.15
C GLY A 97 -13.06 -9.24 -9.50
N PHE A 98 -12.20 -8.29 -9.77
CA PHE A 98 -12.61 -6.95 -10.11
C PHE A 98 -12.86 -6.80 -11.62
N PHE A 99 -12.18 -7.58 -12.45
CA PHE A 99 -12.26 -7.44 -13.90
C PHE A 99 -13.70 -7.57 -14.45
N GLY A 100 -14.49 -8.52 -13.94
CA GLY A 100 -15.87 -8.73 -14.41
C GLY A 100 -16.92 -7.76 -13.87
N ARG A 101 -16.58 -6.87 -12.94
CA ARG A 101 -17.56 -6.02 -12.25
C ARG A 101 -17.62 -4.59 -12.78
N GLN A 102 -16.51 -3.97 -13.21
CA GLN A 102 -16.47 -2.52 -13.52
C GLN A 102 -15.37 -2.07 -14.50
N THR A 103 -14.87 -2.90 -15.41
CA THR A 103 -13.78 -2.45 -16.30
C THR A 103 -14.27 -1.66 -17.50
N ASP A 104 -13.82 -0.41 -17.61
CA ASP A 104 -13.76 0.28 -18.89
C ASP A 104 -12.84 -0.51 -19.83
N PRO A 105 -13.30 -0.96 -21.00
CA PRO A 105 -12.50 -1.74 -21.94
C PRO A 105 -11.25 -1.03 -22.47
N GLN A 106 -11.07 0.27 -22.18
CA GLN A 106 -9.86 1.04 -22.50
C GLN A 106 -8.77 0.94 -21.43
N VAL A 107 -9.08 0.55 -20.19
CA VAL A 107 -8.11 0.46 -19.11
C VAL A 107 -7.39 -0.89 -19.19
N THR A 108 -6.09 -0.84 -19.49
CA THR A 108 -5.26 -2.05 -19.66
C THR A 108 -4.54 -2.47 -18.37
N GLN A 109 -4.46 -1.60 -17.37
CA GLN A 109 -3.81 -1.86 -16.09
C GLN A 109 -4.58 -1.20 -14.95
N SER A 110 -4.71 -1.92 -13.85
CA SER A 110 -5.27 -1.49 -12.57
C SER A 110 -4.48 -2.18 -11.46
N VAL A 111 -4.59 -1.67 -10.23
CA VAL A 111 -4.07 -2.38 -9.05
C VAL A 111 -4.68 -3.78 -8.92
N ASP A 112 -5.88 -4.01 -9.45
CA ASP A 112 -6.57 -5.30 -9.35
C ASP A 112 -6.31 -6.25 -10.53
N TYR A 113 -5.86 -5.74 -11.69
CA TYR A 113 -5.69 -6.56 -12.88
C TYR A 113 -4.74 -5.95 -13.91
N SER A 114 -4.15 -6.81 -14.74
CA SER A 114 -3.36 -6.43 -15.91
C SER A 114 -3.89 -7.13 -17.17
N ILE A 115 -3.98 -6.40 -18.29
CA ILE A 115 -4.40 -6.91 -19.60
C ILE A 115 -3.22 -6.85 -20.57
N PHE A 116 -2.97 -7.95 -21.25
CA PHE A 116 -1.93 -8.09 -22.26
C PHE A 116 -2.54 -8.53 -23.59
N GLN A 117 -2.11 -7.94 -24.69
CA GLN A 117 -2.65 -8.20 -26.03
C GLN A 117 -1.74 -9.14 -26.82
N PHE A 118 -2.34 -10.19 -27.36
CA PHE A 118 -1.74 -11.22 -28.19
C PHE A 118 -2.61 -11.51 -29.42
N PRO A 119 -2.07 -12.18 -30.44
CA PRO A 119 -2.90 -12.80 -31.47
C PRO A 119 -3.84 -13.83 -30.84
N PRO A 120 -5.13 -13.91 -31.25
CA PRO A 120 -6.01 -14.98 -30.82
C PRO A 120 -5.43 -16.36 -31.14
N GLY A 121 -5.56 -17.31 -30.22
CA GLY A 121 -4.94 -18.63 -30.38
C GLY A 121 -4.88 -19.44 -29.10
N ARG A 122 -4.33 -20.65 -29.22
CA ARG A 122 -4.10 -21.53 -28.09
C ARG A 122 -2.65 -21.40 -27.63
N TYR A 123 -2.45 -21.17 -26.35
CA TYR A 123 -1.13 -20.95 -25.75
C TYR A 123 -0.90 -21.91 -24.60
N THR A 124 0.35 -22.30 -24.37
CA THR A 124 0.79 -22.84 -23.09
C THR A 124 1.19 -21.68 -22.20
N LEU A 125 0.51 -21.54 -21.07
CA LEU A 125 0.88 -20.63 -19.99
C LEU A 125 1.61 -21.45 -18.91
N THR A 126 2.88 -21.10 -18.67
CA THR A 126 3.67 -21.65 -17.57
C THR A 126 3.90 -20.59 -16.51
N CYS A 127 3.48 -20.86 -15.29
CA CYS A 127 3.81 -20.02 -14.14
C CYS A 127 5.00 -20.63 -13.40
N TYR A 128 6.03 -19.82 -13.20
CA TYR A 128 7.20 -20.11 -12.37
C TYR A 128 7.11 -19.28 -11.10
N ALA A 129 7.31 -19.92 -9.96
CA ALA A 129 7.39 -19.29 -8.66
C ALA A 129 8.87 -19.21 -8.21
N TYR A 130 9.27 -18.05 -7.73
CA TYR A 130 10.64 -17.73 -7.29
C TYR A 130 10.72 -17.60 -5.78
N LEU A 131 11.92 -17.38 -5.27
CA LEU A 131 12.24 -17.50 -3.85
C LEU A 131 11.35 -16.64 -2.92
N CYS A 132 10.94 -15.46 -3.38
CA CYS A 132 10.16 -14.50 -2.60
C CYS A 132 8.65 -14.77 -2.63
N SER A 133 8.22 -15.73 -3.47
CA SER A 133 6.82 -16.12 -3.57
C SER A 133 6.36 -16.88 -2.34
N ASP A 134 5.08 -16.75 -2.03
CA ASP A 134 4.41 -17.56 -1.02
C ASP A 134 4.54 -19.09 -1.24
N VAL A 135 4.60 -19.53 -2.50
CA VAL A 135 4.82 -20.94 -2.84
C VAL A 135 6.19 -21.40 -2.36
N ALA A 136 7.21 -20.55 -2.49
CA ALA A 136 8.55 -20.82 -1.96
C ALA A 136 8.53 -20.86 -0.43
N THR A 137 7.86 -19.91 0.22
CA THR A 137 7.71 -19.89 1.67
C THR A 137 7.11 -21.18 2.21
N ASP A 138 5.99 -21.66 1.63
CA ASP A 138 5.38 -22.93 2.01
C ASP A 138 6.32 -24.12 1.80
N LEU A 139 7.19 -24.08 0.78
CA LEU A 139 8.20 -25.11 0.54
C LEU A 139 9.28 -25.13 1.63
N PHE A 140 9.83 -23.97 1.99
CA PHE A 140 10.86 -23.84 3.02
C PHE A 140 10.31 -24.23 4.39
N ARG A 141 9.13 -23.70 4.76
CA ARG A 141 8.44 -23.99 6.02
C ARG A 141 8.19 -25.49 6.20
N ARG A 142 7.61 -26.15 5.19
CA ARG A 142 7.32 -27.61 5.27
C ARG A 142 8.56 -28.48 5.38
N ARG A 143 9.70 -28.00 4.88
CA ARG A 143 10.97 -28.73 4.97
C ARG A 143 11.81 -28.33 6.17
N LYS A 144 11.38 -27.33 6.94
CA LYS A 144 12.14 -26.79 8.07
C LYS A 144 13.55 -26.40 7.60
N LEU A 145 13.62 -25.49 6.64
CA LEU A 145 14.87 -24.97 6.10
C LEU A 145 14.96 -23.48 6.36
N SER A 146 16.17 -23.00 6.65
CA SER A 146 16.44 -21.57 6.78
C SER A 146 16.93 -20.97 5.46
N TYR A 147 16.33 -19.86 5.07
CA TYR A 147 16.77 -18.95 4.02
C TYR A 147 18.17 -18.41 4.32
N ILE A 148 18.39 -17.97 5.56
CA ILE A 148 19.67 -17.40 6.02
C ILE A 148 20.78 -18.44 5.97
N GLU A 149 20.56 -19.65 6.49
CA GLU A 149 21.54 -20.73 6.44
C GLU A 149 21.88 -21.12 4.99
N LEU A 150 20.85 -21.26 4.15
CA LEU A 150 21.04 -21.60 2.74
C LEU A 150 21.84 -20.51 1.99
N PHE A 151 21.58 -19.23 2.29
CA PHE A 151 22.32 -18.10 1.73
C PHE A 151 23.78 -18.14 2.17
N ARG A 152 24.06 -18.22 3.48
CA ARG A 152 25.42 -18.31 4.04
C ARG A 152 26.22 -19.47 3.42
N ARG A 153 25.59 -20.63 3.21
CA ARG A 153 26.25 -21.78 2.57
C ARG A 153 26.58 -21.53 1.10
N SER A 154 25.73 -20.79 0.40
CA SER A 154 25.85 -20.58 -1.06
C SER A 154 26.70 -19.36 -1.41
N HIS A 155 26.73 -18.37 -0.52
CA HIS A 155 27.42 -17.10 -0.67
C HIS A 155 28.19 -16.76 0.63
N PRO A 156 29.17 -17.57 1.04
CA PRO A 156 29.82 -17.47 2.36
C PRO A 156 30.65 -16.19 2.57
N SER A 157 30.88 -15.42 1.51
CA SER A 157 31.65 -14.18 1.55
C SER A 157 30.80 -12.94 1.28
N GLU A 158 29.51 -13.10 1.03
CA GLU A 158 28.59 -11.99 0.78
C GLU A 158 27.85 -11.63 2.08
N PRO A 159 27.64 -10.33 2.35
CA PRO A 159 26.76 -9.90 3.45
C PRO A 159 25.33 -10.37 3.18
N ILE A 160 24.55 -10.55 4.25
CA ILE A 160 23.13 -10.89 4.13
C ILE A 160 22.38 -9.63 3.66
N PRO A 161 21.66 -9.69 2.53
CA PRO A 161 20.85 -8.55 2.09
C PRO A 161 19.71 -8.27 3.06
N VAL A 162 19.38 -6.99 3.31
CA VAL A 162 18.26 -6.60 4.18
C VAL A 162 16.95 -7.25 3.73
N TRP A 163 16.67 -7.29 2.42
CA TRP A 163 15.44 -7.91 1.90
C TRP A 163 15.31 -9.40 2.28
N LEU A 164 16.44 -10.11 2.39
CA LEU A 164 16.45 -11.52 2.75
C LEU A 164 16.20 -11.70 4.24
N PHE A 165 16.77 -10.83 5.06
CA PHE A 165 16.50 -10.77 6.49
C PHE A 165 15.02 -10.48 6.75
N GLU A 166 14.45 -9.49 6.06
CA GLU A 166 13.01 -9.17 6.14
C GLU A 166 12.14 -10.33 5.66
N LEU A 167 12.50 -10.99 4.55
CA LEU A 167 11.78 -12.17 4.06
C LEU A 167 11.80 -13.31 5.08
N ALA A 168 12.93 -13.55 5.74
CA ALA A 168 13.05 -14.57 6.78
C ALA A 168 12.22 -14.22 8.03
N ALA A 169 12.20 -12.95 8.43
CA ALA A 169 11.46 -12.45 9.59
C ALA A 169 9.94 -12.47 9.38
N ASP A 170 9.45 -12.04 8.20
CA ASP A 170 8.02 -11.90 7.92
C ASP A 170 7.30 -13.26 7.83
N ARG A 171 8.02 -14.37 7.62
CA ARG A 171 7.42 -15.66 7.24
C ARG A 171 7.27 -16.68 8.36
N ASP A 172 7.52 -16.28 9.61
CA ASP A 172 7.18 -17.01 10.85
C ASP A 172 7.54 -18.51 10.77
N ASN A 173 8.83 -18.76 10.62
CA ASN A 173 9.41 -20.10 10.61
C ASN A 173 10.33 -20.19 11.83
N ASP A 174 10.03 -21.07 12.79
CA ASP A 174 10.77 -21.20 14.06
C ASP A 174 12.30 -21.29 13.87
N LEU A 175 12.77 -21.86 12.75
CA LEU A 175 14.20 -21.95 12.44
C LEU A 175 14.84 -20.64 12.00
N GLU A 176 14.05 -19.73 11.42
CA GLU A 176 14.53 -18.38 11.10
C GLU A 176 14.67 -17.55 12.35
N GLU A 177 13.77 -17.67 13.33
CA GLU A 177 13.84 -16.87 14.57
C GLU A 177 15.19 -17.06 15.28
N GLU A 178 15.62 -18.32 15.45
CA GLU A 178 16.93 -18.64 16.02
C GLU A 178 18.10 -18.07 15.19
N GLU A 179 18.03 -18.16 13.86
CA GLU A 179 19.08 -17.64 12.98
C GLU A 179 19.13 -16.12 12.96
N LEU A 180 17.97 -15.44 12.95
CA LEU A 180 17.84 -13.99 12.93
C LEU A 180 18.43 -13.35 14.20
N GLU A 181 18.26 -13.98 15.36
CA GLU A 181 18.91 -13.54 16.62
C GLU A 181 20.44 -13.53 16.54
N THR A 182 21.04 -14.33 15.64
CA THR A 182 22.50 -14.38 15.45
C THR A 182 23.03 -13.37 14.43
N VAL A 183 22.16 -12.72 13.66
CA VAL A 183 22.58 -11.76 12.64
C VAL A 183 22.86 -10.41 13.31
N ASP A 184 24.07 -9.90 13.12
CA ASP A 184 24.39 -8.53 13.52
C ASP A 184 23.81 -7.56 12.47
N GLU A 185 22.83 -6.73 12.86
CA GLU A 185 22.18 -5.75 11.99
C GLU A 185 23.20 -4.82 11.28
N ALA A 186 24.37 -4.56 11.90
CA ALA A 186 25.43 -3.75 11.30
C ALA A 186 26.12 -4.43 10.10
N THR A 187 25.87 -5.72 9.88
CA THR A 187 26.41 -6.51 8.76
C THR A 187 25.44 -6.70 7.61
N LEU A 188 24.22 -6.15 7.73
CA LEU A 188 23.22 -6.20 6.68
C LEU A 188 23.55 -5.20 5.56
N ASP A 189 23.30 -5.60 4.32
CA ASP A 189 23.42 -4.73 3.15
C ASP A 189 22.09 -4.04 2.85
N ASP A 190 22.01 -2.75 3.14
CA ASP A 190 20.83 -1.88 2.93
C ASP A 190 20.77 -1.27 1.53
N SER A 191 21.78 -1.49 0.70
CA SER A 191 21.89 -0.87 -0.62
C SER A 191 20.89 -1.42 -1.65
N GLN A 192 20.16 -2.49 -1.31
CA GLN A 192 19.28 -3.24 -2.21
C GLN A 192 17.83 -3.27 -1.69
N VAL A 193 17.12 -2.16 -1.80
CA VAL A 193 15.64 -2.14 -1.73
C VAL A 193 15.09 -2.28 -3.14
N GLU A 194 15.08 -3.52 -3.65
CA GLU A 194 14.63 -3.82 -5.00
C GLU A 194 13.29 -4.56 -4.96
N VAL A 195 12.39 -4.20 -5.89
CA VAL A 195 11.12 -4.92 -6.06
C VAL A 195 11.43 -6.26 -6.72
N MET A 196 11.18 -7.34 -6.00
CA MET A 196 11.49 -8.69 -6.45
C MET A 196 10.31 -9.30 -7.21
N ILE A 197 10.60 -9.96 -8.33
CA ILE A 197 9.62 -10.72 -9.09
C ILE A 197 9.35 -12.04 -8.35
N GLU A 198 8.11 -12.23 -7.90
CA GLU A 198 7.68 -13.45 -7.23
C GLU A 198 7.29 -14.54 -8.23
N TYR A 199 6.65 -14.12 -9.34
CA TYR A 199 6.13 -15.04 -10.35
C TYR A 199 6.52 -14.62 -11.76
N VAL A 200 6.98 -15.56 -12.57
CA VAL A 200 7.11 -15.36 -14.02
C VAL A 200 6.01 -16.16 -14.72
N LEU A 201 5.22 -15.47 -15.54
CA LEU A 201 4.26 -16.04 -16.46
C LEU A 201 4.91 -16.13 -17.84
N GLN A 202 5.25 -17.33 -18.28
CA GLN A 202 5.75 -17.58 -19.62
C GLN A 202 4.59 -17.97 -20.54
N LEU A 203 4.41 -17.25 -21.64
CA LEU A 203 3.41 -17.53 -22.65
C LEU A 203 4.08 -17.99 -23.94
N GLN A 204 3.69 -19.18 -24.42
CA GLN A 204 4.18 -19.76 -25.67
C GLN A 204 3.02 -20.31 -26.49
N PRO A 205 3.09 -20.35 -27.83
CA PRO A 205 2.11 -21.08 -28.63
C PRO A 205 1.99 -22.53 -28.17
N ALA A 206 0.77 -23.06 -28.05
CA ALA A 206 0.59 -24.42 -27.56
C ALA A 206 1.05 -25.45 -28.60
N GLU A 207 2.06 -26.25 -28.25
CA GLU A 207 2.47 -27.40 -29.04
C GLU A 207 1.64 -28.65 -28.71
N SER A 208 1.54 -29.56 -29.68
CA SER A 208 0.83 -30.82 -29.47
C SER A 208 1.64 -31.72 -28.53
N GLY A 209 1.05 -32.07 -27.38
CA GLY A 209 1.67 -32.99 -26.42
C GLY A 209 2.44 -32.34 -25.28
N THR A 210 2.36 -31.01 -25.10
CA THR A 210 2.89 -30.35 -23.91
C THR A 210 2.28 -30.96 -22.65
N GLN A 211 3.14 -31.37 -21.72
CA GLN A 211 2.71 -31.94 -20.45
C GLN A 211 2.07 -30.84 -19.58
N GLU A 212 0.77 -30.95 -19.31
CA GLU A 212 0.07 -30.05 -18.41
C GLU A 212 0.19 -30.49 -16.96
N SER A 213 0.34 -29.51 -16.07
CA SER A 213 0.22 -29.69 -14.63
C SER A 213 -1.22 -30.06 -14.26
N GLY A 214 -1.35 -31.10 -13.44
CA GLY A 214 -2.67 -31.52 -12.94
C GLY A 214 -3.30 -30.49 -12.01
N LEU A 215 -4.62 -30.53 -11.90
CA LEU A 215 -5.38 -29.77 -10.90
C LEU A 215 -5.87 -30.67 -9.76
N SER A 216 -6.03 -30.09 -8.58
CA SER A 216 -6.85 -30.67 -7.51
C SER A 216 -8.34 -30.47 -7.80
N ALA A 217 -9.21 -31.18 -7.08
CA ALA A 217 -10.67 -30.98 -7.17
C ALA A 217 -11.13 -29.56 -6.81
N LYS A 218 -10.29 -28.79 -6.09
CA LYS A 218 -10.53 -27.37 -5.76
C LYS A 218 -9.90 -26.42 -6.78
N GLY A 219 -9.52 -26.90 -7.96
CA GLY A 219 -8.87 -26.11 -9.00
C GLY A 219 -7.42 -25.70 -8.71
N LYS A 220 -6.85 -26.04 -7.54
CA LYS A 220 -5.45 -25.69 -7.22
C LYS A 220 -4.47 -26.43 -8.14
N LEU A 221 -3.52 -25.69 -8.71
CA LEU A 221 -2.44 -26.23 -9.53
C LEU A 221 -1.54 -27.16 -8.72
N ARG A 222 -1.16 -28.28 -9.34
CA ARG A 222 -0.09 -29.15 -8.84
C ARG A 222 1.24 -28.64 -9.36
N TRP A 223 1.99 -28.02 -8.47
CA TRP A 223 3.33 -27.53 -8.72
C TRP A 223 4.32 -28.67 -8.91
N GLU A 224 5.11 -28.62 -9.98
CA GLU A 224 6.41 -29.25 -10.04
C GLU A 224 7.37 -28.43 -9.19
N LYS A 225 8.04 -29.07 -8.23
CA LYS A 225 8.86 -28.39 -7.24
C LYS A 225 10.31 -28.77 -7.48
N ARG A 226 11.18 -27.77 -7.62
CA ARG A 226 12.62 -27.94 -7.73
C ARG A 226 13.27 -27.39 -6.48
N TRP A 227 14.08 -28.23 -5.84
CA TRP A 227 14.87 -27.77 -4.71
C TRP A 227 16.19 -27.20 -5.22
N PRO A 228 16.50 -25.92 -4.95
CA PRO A 228 17.75 -25.35 -5.41
C PRO A 228 18.90 -25.88 -4.52
N LYS A 229 20.01 -26.29 -5.14
CA LYS A 229 21.19 -26.78 -4.41
C LYS A 229 21.93 -25.63 -3.74
N THR A 230 21.93 -24.48 -4.39
CA THR A 230 22.47 -23.20 -3.96
C THR A 230 21.33 -22.21 -3.80
N PHE A 231 21.51 -21.18 -2.99
CA PHE A 231 20.54 -20.11 -2.83
C PHE A 231 20.32 -19.40 -4.18
N PRO A 232 19.10 -19.41 -4.75
CA PRO A 232 18.84 -18.78 -6.03
C PRO A 232 18.94 -17.26 -5.88
N ARG A 233 19.51 -16.59 -6.89
CA ARG A 233 19.50 -15.13 -6.95
C ARG A 233 18.06 -14.64 -7.17
N PRO A 234 17.64 -13.53 -6.55
CA PRO A 234 16.33 -12.96 -6.78
C PRO A 234 16.23 -12.44 -8.22
N LEU A 235 15.02 -12.48 -8.77
CA LEU A 235 14.69 -11.76 -9.99
C LEU A 235 14.25 -10.35 -9.61
N LEU A 236 14.79 -9.36 -10.30
CA LEU A 236 14.53 -7.95 -10.02
C LEU A 236 13.58 -7.38 -11.07
N SER A 237 12.62 -6.57 -10.63
CA SER A 237 11.78 -5.77 -11.51
C SER A 237 12.64 -4.72 -12.23
N ALA A 238 12.50 -4.63 -13.55
CA ALA A 238 13.11 -3.57 -14.35
C ALA A 238 12.41 -2.22 -14.10
N GLU A 239 11.13 -2.26 -13.70
CA GLU A 239 10.40 -1.09 -13.27
C GLU A 239 10.71 -0.77 -11.80
N HIS A 240 11.40 0.35 -11.56
CA HIS A 240 11.38 1.02 -10.25
C HIS A 240 9.92 1.29 -9.84
N PRO A 241 9.58 1.20 -8.54
CA PRO A 241 8.21 0.97 -8.06
C PRO A 241 7.27 2.09 -8.50
N ARG A 242 6.59 1.90 -9.63
CA ARG A 242 5.43 2.72 -10.03
C ARG A 242 4.12 2.13 -9.51
N ALA A 243 4.13 0.88 -9.08
CA ALA A 243 2.96 0.15 -8.59
C ALA A 243 3.29 -0.70 -7.34
N ALA A 244 4.07 -0.14 -6.40
CA ALA A 244 4.07 -0.66 -5.04
C ALA A 244 2.63 -0.56 -4.52
N GLY A 245 2.04 -1.68 -4.10
CA GLY A 245 0.72 -1.67 -3.45
C GLY A 245 0.73 -0.72 -2.26
N THR A 246 -0.44 -0.27 -1.82
CA THR A 246 -0.58 0.68 -0.70
C THR A 246 0.13 0.21 0.57
N LYS A 247 0.28 -1.11 0.80
CA LYS A 247 1.10 -1.68 1.88
C LYS A 247 2.60 -1.40 1.72
N ASP A 248 3.18 -1.57 0.54
CA ASP A 248 4.59 -1.28 0.27
C ASP A 248 4.87 0.22 0.32
N LEU A 249 3.95 1.05 -0.18
CA LEU A 249 4.05 2.50 -0.01
C LEU A 249 3.96 2.92 1.47
N THR A 250 3.13 2.24 2.26
CA THR A 250 3.01 2.50 3.70
C THR A 250 4.25 2.00 4.46
N LYS A 251 4.77 0.81 4.16
CA LYS A 251 6.00 0.24 4.78
C LYS A 251 7.21 1.09 4.40
N THR A 252 7.34 1.49 3.14
CA THR A 252 8.40 2.40 2.66
C THR A 252 8.27 3.80 3.26
N LEU A 253 7.04 4.32 3.42
CA LEU A 253 6.80 5.58 4.13
C LEU A 253 7.19 5.49 5.61
N ILE A 254 6.83 4.40 6.30
CA ILE A 254 7.18 4.17 7.70
C ILE A 254 8.69 4.01 7.87
N ASN A 255 9.36 3.25 6.99
CA ASN A 255 10.80 3.01 7.04
C ASN A 255 11.61 4.28 6.75
N SER A 256 11.27 5.03 5.70
CA SER A 256 11.92 6.33 5.42
C SER A 256 11.73 7.33 6.57
N PHE A 257 10.56 7.32 7.22
CA PHE A 257 10.28 8.18 8.36
C PHE A 257 11.07 7.75 9.60
N ALA A 258 11.21 6.44 9.84
CA ALA A 258 12.01 5.87 10.93
C ALA A 258 13.52 6.14 10.77
N GLN A 259 14.01 6.18 9.53
CA GLN A 259 15.41 6.48 9.21
C GLN A 259 15.71 7.99 9.18
N GLY A 260 14.69 8.85 9.37
CA GLY A 260 14.84 10.31 9.35
C GLY A 260 15.00 10.90 7.95
N ASP A 261 14.73 10.13 6.89
CA ASP A 261 14.71 10.59 5.50
C ASP A 261 13.35 11.20 5.16
N PHE A 262 13.12 12.38 5.74
CA PHE A 262 11.85 13.10 5.64
C PHE A 262 11.55 13.58 4.22
N GLU A 263 12.56 13.72 3.36
CA GLU A 263 12.38 14.12 1.95
C GLU A 263 11.80 12.95 1.15
N ALA A 264 12.34 11.74 1.30
CA ALA A 264 11.79 10.53 0.68
C ALA A 264 10.39 10.20 1.22
N SER A 265 10.16 10.29 2.54
CA SER A 265 8.83 10.11 3.13
C SER A 265 7.80 11.10 2.59
N SER A 266 8.20 12.38 2.45
CA SER A 266 7.34 13.42 1.93
C SER A 266 6.97 13.15 0.47
N ASP A 267 7.90 12.68 -0.36
CA ASP A 267 7.64 12.41 -1.78
C ASP A 267 6.74 11.18 -1.98
N ILE A 268 6.91 10.13 -1.18
CA ILE A 268 6.06 8.91 -1.17
C ILE A 268 4.64 9.25 -0.69
N PHE A 269 4.52 9.96 0.42
CA PHE A 269 3.24 10.41 0.96
C PHE A 269 2.53 11.39 0.03
N THR A 270 3.29 12.27 -0.63
CA THR A 270 2.75 13.20 -1.61
C THR A 270 2.29 12.46 -2.86
N ARG A 271 3.00 11.42 -3.33
CA ARG A 271 2.52 10.54 -4.41
C ARG A 271 1.23 9.80 -4.04
N PHE A 272 1.13 9.30 -2.81
CA PHE A 272 -0.08 8.65 -2.27
C PHE A 272 -1.28 9.61 -2.23
N LEU A 273 -1.07 10.89 -1.87
CA LEU A 273 -2.12 11.90 -1.86
C LEU A 273 -2.37 12.61 -3.21
N ARG A 274 -1.37 12.65 -4.12
CA ARG A 274 -1.40 13.38 -5.41
C ARG A 274 -2.38 12.83 -6.43
N GLY A 275 -3.09 11.72 -6.16
CA GLY A 275 -4.11 11.20 -7.07
C GLY A 275 -5.14 12.26 -7.49
N GLN A 276 -5.89 12.83 -6.54
CA GLN A 276 -6.85 13.93 -6.81
C GLN A 276 -7.07 14.86 -5.59
N VAL A 277 -6.96 14.33 -4.37
CA VAL A 277 -7.23 15.06 -3.12
C VAL A 277 -6.05 15.95 -2.70
N GLY A 278 -4.81 15.47 -2.89
CA GLY A 278 -3.59 16.21 -2.56
C GLY A 278 -3.37 17.45 -3.44
N GLU A 279 -3.74 17.39 -4.72
CA GLU A 279 -3.59 18.52 -5.65
C GLU A 279 -4.55 19.67 -5.31
N PHE A 280 -5.79 19.34 -4.93
CA PHE A 280 -6.76 20.30 -4.40
C PHE A 280 -6.30 20.91 -3.07
N LEU A 281 -5.85 20.07 -2.12
CA LEU A 281 -5.42 20.52 -0.79
C LEU A 281 -4.13 21.36 -0.84
N ALA A 282 -3.16 21.02 -1.69
CA ALA A 282 -1.94 21.80 -1.90
C ALA A 282 -2.25 23.19 -2.48
N THR A 283 -3.20 23.27 -3.41
CA THR A 283 -3.66 24.54 -4.01
C THR A 283 -4.32 25.44 -2.97
N GLN A 284 -5.16 24.89 -2.09
CA GLN A 284 -5.79 25.64 -0.99
C GLN A 284 -4.75 26.09 0.06
N PHE A 285 -3.83 25.22 0.43
CA PHE A 285 -2.76 25.53 1.40
C PHE A 285 -1.86 26.68 0.89
N ALA A 286 -1.41 26.62 -0.37
CA ALA A 286 -0.61 27.68 -0.97
C ALA A 286 -1.33 29.05 -1.03
N ALA A 287 -2.64 29.05 -1.30
CA ALA A 287 -3.46 30.26 -1.31
C ALA A 287 -3.62 30.89 0.09
N ILE A 288 -3.75 30.05 1.13
CA ILE A 288 -3.90 30.47 2.53
C ILE A 288 -2.58 31.02 3.08
N THR A 289 -1.45 30.38 2.77
CA THR A 289 -0.11 30.78 3.23
C THR A 289 0.31 32.13 2.65
N LYS A 290 -0.07 32.45 1.39
CA LYS A 290 0.15 33.77 0.78
C LYS A 290 -0.66 34.91 1.45
N LYS A 291 -1.73 34.60 2.18
CA LYS A 291 -2.71 35.57 2.71
C LYS A 291 -2.68 35.73 4.23
N MET A 292 -1.57 35.34 4.88
CA MET A 292 -1.48 35.23 6.34
C MET A 292 -1.57 36.55 7.15
N SER A 293 -1.68 37.72 6.52
CA SER A 293 -2.00 39.01 7.18
C SER A 293 -3.49 39.35 7.22
N ILE A 294 -4.36 38.56 6.58
CA ILE A 294 -5.80 38.88 6.43
C ILE A 294 -6.61 38.38 7.64
N PRO A 295 -7.56 39.15 8.19
CA PRO A 295 -8.41 38.72 9.31
C PRO A 295 -9.14 37.38 9.08
N THR A 296 -9.20 36.54 10.11
CA THR A 296 -9.71 35.16 10.08
C THR A 296 -11.13 35.02 9.52
N ARG A 297 -12.00 36.00 9.80
CA ARG A 297 -13.39 36.02 9.32
C ARG A 297 -13.49 36.13 7.80
N ILE A 298 -12.59 36.90 7.18
CA ILE A 298 -12.53 37.12 5.73
C ILE A 298 -12.03 35.85 5.04
N ARG A 299 -10.99 35.20 5.59
CA ARG A 299 -10.47 33.93 5.05
C ARG A 299 -11.52 32.81 5.04
N ARG A 300 -12.33 32.72 6.10
CA ARG A 300 -13.40 31.72 6.19
C ARG A 300 -14.45 31.92 5.09
N GLN A 301 -14.82 33.16 4.80
CA GLN A 301 -15.78 33.46 3.72
C GLN A 301 -15.18 33.20 2.33
N GLU A 302 -13.92 33.55 2.10
CA GLU A 302 -13.22 33.26 0.82
C GLU A 302 -13.05 31.75 0.59
N SER A 303 -12.70 30.98 1.62
CA SER A 303 -12.56 29.52 1.51
C SER A 303 -13.89 28.84 1.21
N LEU A 304 -14.98 29.32 1.82
CA LEU A 304 -16.33 28.83 1.53
C LEU A 304 -16.76 29.15 0.09
N ALA A 305 -16.39 30.33 -0.44
CA ALA A 305 -16.68 30.71 -1.81
C ALA A 305 -15.88 29.88 -2.84
N LEU A 306 -14.59 29.64 -2.61
CA LEU A 306 -13.75 28.81 -3.49
C LEU A 306 -14.17 27.34 -3.47
N ALA A 307 -14.59 26.82 -2.31
CA ALA A 307 -15.17 25.49 -2.21
C ALA A 307 -16.45 25.38 -3.04
N SER A 308 -17.32 26.40 -2.98
CA SER A 308 -18.54 26.47 -3.79
C SER A 308 -18.25 26.48 -5.30
N ASP A 309 -17.26 27.24 -5.75
CA ASP A 309 -16.84 27.32 -7.16
C ASP A 309 -16.22 25.99 -7.67
N TRP A 310 -15.44 25.30 -6.83
CA TRP A 310 -14.91 23.98 -7.16
C TRP A 310 -16.01 22.91 -7.27
N LEU A 311 -17.01 22.96 -6.39
CA LEU A 311 -18.19 22.07 -6.43
C LEU A 311 -19.01 22.27 -7.71
N GLU A 312 -19.21 23.53 -8.12
CA GLU A 312 -19.91 23.87 -9.35
C GLU A 312 -19.15 23.38 -10.60
N LYS A 313 -17.81 23.45 -10.58
CA LYS A 313 -16.95 22.98 -11.68
C LYS A 313 -16.82 21.47 -11.78
N THR A 314 -16.82 20.76 -10.65
CA THR A 314 -16.60 19.30 -10.63
C THR A 314 -17.90 18.49 -10.65
N GLY A 315 -19.06 19.13 -10.47
CA GLY A 315 -20.36 18.47 -10.47
C GLY A 315 -20.56 17.50 -9.29
N LEU A 316 -19.66 17.52 -8.30
CA LEU A 316 -19.74 16.68 -7.12
C LEU A 316 -20.79 17.28 -6.16
N PRO A 317 -21.91 16.59 -5.89
CA PRO A 317 -22.92 17.11 -4.99
C PRO A 317 -22.34 17.24 -3.58
N ASN A 318 -22.76 18.31 -2.88
CA ASN A 318 -22.45 18.56 -1.47
C ASN A 318 -22.45 17.27 -0.66
N ALA A 319 -21.30 16.93 -0.11
CA ALA A 319 -21.24 16.08 1.06
C ALA A 319 -20.26 16.70 2.07
N LEU A 320 -20.36 18.01 2.29
CA LEU A 320 -19.97 18.58 3.58
C LEU A 320 -21.14 18.35 4.52
N VAL A 321 -21.13 17.20 5.21
CA VAL A 321 -22.18 16.85 6.18
C VAL A 321 -22.18 17.89 7.28
N ASP A 322 -23.34 18.47 7.58
CA ASP A 322 -23.53 19.28 8.78
C ASP A 322 -23.10 18.45 10.00
N THR A 323 -22.17 18.98 10.80
CA THR A 323 -21.72 18.40 12.06
C THR A 323 -22.85 17.90 12.96
N ARG A 324 -24.03 18.53 12.93
CA ARG A 324 -25.20 18.11 13.73
C ARG A 324 -25.98 16.96 13.12
N ALA A 325 -25.79 16.67 11.83
CA ALA A 325 -26.36 15.51 11.15
C ALA A 325 -25.53 14.23 11.46
N ILE A 326 -24.21 14.37 11.62
CA ILE A 326 -23.30 13.28 12.02
C ILE A 326 -23.70 12.66 13.37
N GLU A 327 -24.15 13.48 14.32
CA GLU A 327 -24.56 13.02 15.66
C GLU A 327 -25.97 12.40 15.70
N LYS A 328 -26.78 12.56 14.65
CA LYS A 328 -28.20 12.18 14.65
C LYS A 328 -28.55 10.97 13.79
N GLU A 329 -27.71 10.58 12.84
CA GLU A 329 -27.94 9.39 12.00
C GLU A 329 -27.02 8.22 12.38
N ARG A 330 -27.49 6.99 12.14
CA ARG A 330 -26.72 5.77 12.42
C ARG A 330 -25.67 5.54 11.32
N PHE A 331 -24.50 6.15 11.47
CA PHE A 331 -23.31 5.84 10.68
C PHE A 331 -22.64 4.55 11.20
N ILE A 332 -22.12 3.72 10.28
CA ILE A 332 -21.55 2.40 10.60
C ILE A 332 -20.07 2.50 11.04
N GLY A 333 -19.42 3.65 10.85
CA GLY A 333 -18.10 3.95 11.40
C GLY A 333 -17.56 5.31 10.96
N SER A 334 -16.74 5.95 11.80
CA SER A 334 -15.94 7.13 11.48
C SER A 334 -14.46 6.77 11.61
N THR A 335 -13.63 7.15 10.63
CA THR A 335 -12.16 7.02 10.75
C THR A 335 -11.57 8.42 10.84
N PHE A 336 -10.78 8.65 11.88
CA PHE A 336 -10.08 9.91 12.13
C PHE A 336 -8.71 9.86 11.45
N PHE A 337 -8.43 10.83 10.57
CA PHE A 337 -7.10 11.02 10.00
C PHE A 337 -6.60 12.40 10.40
N GLN A 338 -5.74 12.45 11.41
CA GLN A 338 -5.12 13.71 11.82
C GLN A 338 -3.84 13.90 11.01
N LEU A 339 -3.91 14.79 10.01
CA LEU A 339 -2.76 15.17 9.20
C LEU A 339 -2.16 16.43 9.80
N VAL A 340 -1.34 16.26 10.85
CA VAL A 340 -0.65 17.37 11.51
C VAL A 340 0.43 17.88 10.57
N GLY A 341 0.11 18.88 9.75
CA GLY A 341 1.13 19.66 9.08
C GLY A 341 1.89 20.46 10.13
N ASP A 342 3.14 20.11 10.40
CA ASP A 342 3.97 20.75 11.43
C ASP A 342 4.48 22.13 10.93
N GLY A 343 3.55 23.06 10.77
CA GLY A 343 3.82 24.44 10.39
C GLY A 343 4.03 25.28 11.63
N ARG A 344 5.28 25.48 12.06
CA ARG A 344 5.60 26.44 13.11
C ARG A 344 5.34 27.87 12.62
N HIS A 345 4.24 28.48 13.07
CA HIS A 345 4.07 29.92 12.96
C HIS A 345 4.22 30.54 14.35
N ARG A 346 5.26 31.36 14.54
CA ARG A 346 5.56 32.06 15.81
C ARG A 346 5.69 31.11 17.02
N HIS A 347 6.35 29.98 16.84
CA HIS A 347 6.58 28.96 17.88
C HIS A 347 5.30 28.29 18.41
N GLU A 348 4.17 28.42 17.71
CA GLU A 348 2.93 27.73 18.01
C GLU A 348 2.68 26.64 16.97
N GLU A 349 2.35 25.44 17.45
CA GLU A 349 2.01 24.27 16.65
C GLU A 349 0.59 24.43 16.10
N VAL A 350 0.43 24.34 14.79
CA VAL A 350 -0.85 24.48 14.12
C VAL A 350 -1.26 23.11 13.60
N SER A 351 -2.24 22.48 14.26
CA SER A 351 -2.77 21.19 13.79
C SER A 351 -3.99 21.40 12.89
N VAL A 352 -3.95 20.78 11.71
CA VAL A 352 -5.14 20.58 10.87
C VAL A 352 -5.55 19.12 11.02
N SER A 353 -6.83 18.86 11.29
CA SER A 353 -7.36 17.50 11.36
C SER A 353 -8.44 17.30 10.31
N PHE A 354 -8.49 16.10 9.73
CA PHE A 354 -9.49 15.72 8.75
C PHE A 354 -10.30 14.54 9.29
N ASN A 355 -11.62 14.68 9.25
CA ASN A 355 -12.52 13.58 9.59
C ASN A 355 -13.25 13.17 8.33
N LEU A 356 -13.03 11.94 7.90
CA LEU A 356 -13.74 11.32 6.78
C LEU A 356 -14.88 10.48 7.35
N ALA A 357 -16.11 10.84 6.99
CA ALA A 357 -17.30 10.08 7.33
C ALA A 357 -17.70 9.21 6.15
N PHE A 358 -18.11 7.96 6.41
CA PHE A 358 -18.59 7.02 5.39
C PHE A 358 -20.03 6.59 5.70
N VAL A 359 -20.84 6.39 4.65
CA VAL A 359 -22.20 5.85 4.75
C VAL A 359 -22.31 4.60 3.88
N LYS A 360 -22.92 3.55 4.42
CA LYS A 360 -23.27 2.37 3.64
C LYS A 360 -24.60 2.60 2.95
N THR A 361 -24.58 2.59 1.62
CA THR A 361 -25.77 2.68 0.76
C THR A 361 -26.05 1.33 0.12
N ASP A 362 -27.21 1.19 -0.52
CA ASP A 362 -27.54 -0.01 -1.32
C ASP A 362 -26.55 -0.26 -2.47
N ALA A 363 -25.77 0.76 -2.84
CA ALA A 363 -24.70 0.71 -3.83
C ALA A 363 -23.28 0.55 -3.24
N GLY A 364 -23.14 0.29 -1.93
CA GLY A 364 -21.85 0.12 -1.25
C GLY A 364 -21.49 1.23 -0.26
N ILE A 365 -20.29 1.16 0.32
CA ILE A 365 -19.77 2.19 1.22
C ILE A 365 -19.37 3.42 0.39
N ARG A 366 -19.91 4.59 0.72
CA ARG A 366 -19.60 5.86 0.08
C ARG A 366 -19.03 6.84 1.08
N ALA A 367 -18.04 7.63 0.66
CA ALA A 367 -17.62 8.80 1.42
C ALA A 367 -18.81 9.75 1.54
N ALA A 368 -19.26 9.96 2.77
CA ALA A 368 -20.41 10.78 3.10
C ALA A 368 -20.00 12.21 3.44
N GLY A 369 -18.74 12.43 3.85
CA GLY A 369 -18.19 13.77 3.86
C GLY A 369 -16.82 13.91 4.50
N ILE A 370 -16.26 15.11 4.35
CA ILE A 370 -14.96 15.50 4.90
C ILE A 370 -15.18 16.69 5.83
N LYS A 371 -14.78 16.58 7.09
CA LYS A 371 -14.76 17.68 8.05
C LYS A 371 -13.31 18.03 8.36
N MET A 372 -12.90 19.22 7.93
CA MET A 372 -11.62 19.80 8.31
C MET A 372 -11.79 20.64 9.57
N GLU A 373 -11.05 20.31 10.64
CA GLU A 373 -10.96 21.15 11.83
C GLU A 373 -9.58 21.80 11.92
N TRP A 374 -9.60 23.08 12.30
CA TRP A 374 -8.40 23.85 12.53
C TRP A 374 -8.32 24.17 14.02
N CYS A 375 -7.31 23.62 14.68
CA CYS A 375 -6.97 24.02 16.03
C CYS A 375 -5.78 24.98 15.96
N ALA A 376 -6.07 26.28 15.83
CA ALA A 376 -5.12 27.26 16.34
C ALA A 376 -5.12 27.20 17.88
N PRO A 377 -3.96 27.23 18.54
CA PRO A 377 -3.91 27.34 19.98
C PRO A 377 -4.70 28.57 20.41
N ARG A 378 -5.67 28.36 21.30
CA ARG A 378 -6.31 29.48 21.98
C ARG A 378 -5.23 30.09 22.87
N PRO A 379 -4.93 31.40 22.78
CA PRO A 379 -3.97 32.03 23.68
C PRO A 379 -4.41 31.69 25.11
N ALA A 380 -3.48 31.13 25.88
CA ALA A 380 -3.77 30.66 27.24
C ALA A 380 -4.47 31.80 27.99
N LYS A 381 -5.74 31.62 28.34
CA LYS A 381 -6.44 32.57 29.19
C LYS A 381 -5.69 32.58 30.52
N ARG A 382 -4.84 33.58 30.75
CA ARG A 382 -4.22 33.86 32.05
C ARG A 382 -5.37 33.93 33.07
N ARG A 383 -5.58 32.87 33.85
CA ARG A 383 -6.47 32.93 35.01
C ARG A 383 -5.81 33.93 35.96
N LYS A 384 -6.41 35.11 36.11
CA LYS A 384 -6.03 36.04 37.19
C LYS A 384 -6.17 35.26 38.50
N ARG A 385 -5.05 34.92 39.15
CA ARG A 385 -5.09 34.39 40.52
C ARG A 385 -5.66 35.51 41.39
N VAL A 386 -6.81 35.26 42.00
CA VAL A 386 -7.38 36.17 43.00
C VAL A 386 -6.51 36.02 44.25
N LEU A 387 -5.76 37.06 44.59
CA LEU A 387 -4.93 37.10 45.80
C LEU A 387 -5.85 37.39 46.98
N THR A 388 -6.03 36.40 47.87
CA THR A 388 -6.99 36.49 48.98
C THR A 388 -6.33 36.83 50.31
N GLY A 389 -5.00 36.77 50.43
CA GLY A 389 -4.26 37.06 51.66
C GLY A 389 -4.25 38.54 52.04
N PRO A 390 -3.74 38.86 53.25
CA PRO A 390 -3.55 40.23 53.71
C PRO A 390 -2.52 40.97 52.84
N PRO A 391 -2.51 42.32 52.86
CA PRO A 391 -1.48 43.09 52.17
C PRO A 391 -0.10 42.84 52.78
N CYS A 392 0.92 42.70 51.92
CA CYS A 392 2.30 42.55 52.34
C CYS A 392 2.75 43.83 53.09
N PRO A 393 3.35 43.72 54.29
CA PRO A 393 3.76 44.89 55.06
C PRO A 393 4.86 45.72 54.39
N LYS A 394 5.62 45.12 53.45
CA LYS A 394 6.70 45.81 52.74
C LYS A 394 6.23 46.56 51.49
N CYS A 395 5.31 45.99 50.71
CA CYS A 395 4.93 46.54 49.40
C CYS A 395 3.43 46.78 49.21
N GLY A 396 2.59 46.46 50.20
CA GLY A 396 1.14 46.67 50.15
C GLY A 396 0.34 45.70 49.29
N GLU A 397 0.99 44.94 48.39
CA GLU A 397 0.32 43.95 47.53
C GLU A 397 -0.24 42.75 48.32
N ARG A 398 -1.43 42.27 47.94
CA ARG A 398 -2.07 41.14 48.62
C ARG A 398 -1.27 39.85 48.47
N LEU A 399 -1.13 39.11 49.55
CA LEU A 399 -0.47 37.81 49.55
C LEU A 399 -1.34 36.74 48.85
N ALA A 400 -0.70 35.68 48.38
CA ALA A 400 -1.36 34.59 47.66
C ALA A 400 -2.41 33.85 48.51
N SER A 401 -2.22 33.84 49.84
CA SER A 401 -3.16 33.31 50.83
C SER A 401 -2.89 33.94 52.20
N GLU A 402 -3.78 33.73 53.18
CA GLU A 402 -3.60 34.21 54.56
C GLU A 402 -2.39 33.60 55.29
N HIS A 403 -1.91 32.45 54.83
CA HIS A 403 -0.76 31.75 55.42
C HIS A 403 0.50 31.79 54.54
N ALA A 404 0.52 32.64 53.51
CA ALA A 404 1.68 32.76 52.64
C ALA A 404 2.86 33.34 53.44
N LYS A 405 3.93 32.54 53.59
CA LYS A 405 5.12 32.93 54.36
C LYS A 405 5.97 34.00 53.66
N GLN A 406 5.79 34.17 52.34
CA GLN A 406 6.61 35.06 51.52
C GLN A 406 5.76 35.79 50.47
N CYS A 407 6.04 37.08 50.27
CA CYS A 407 5.39 37.88 49.24
C CYS A 407 5.92 37.54 47.84
N ILE A 408 5.06 37.07 46.95
CA ILE A 408 5.44 36.75 45.55
C ILE A 408 5.87 37.97 44.73
N HIS A 409 5.52 39.19 45.18
CA HIS A 409 5.84 40.43 44.47
C HIS A 409 7.20 41.01 44.87
N CYS A 410 7.56 40.98 46.15
CA CYS A 410 8.80 41.60 46.65
C CYS A 410 9.75 40.65 47.39
N GLY A 411 9.37 39.38 47.56
CA GLY A 411 10.20 38.35 48.20
C GLY A 411 10.35 38.48 49.72
N ALA A 412 9.65 39.41 50.38
CA ALA A 412 9.75 39.58 51.83
C ALA A 412 9.01 38.47 52.58
N ASP A 413 9.63 37.96 53.65
CA ASP A 413 9.00 37.01 54.57
C ASP A 413 8.05 37.78 55.51
N SER A 414 6.81 37.31 55.62
CA SER A 414 5.82 37.89 56.55
C SER A 414 5.90 37.15 57.89
N HIS A 415 6.12 37.86 59.00
CA HIS A 415 6.12 37.30 60.36
C HIS A 415 4.74 36.80 60.78
#